data_AF-E6TVX1-F1
#
_entry.id   AF-E6TVX1-F1
#
_cell.length_a   1.000
_cell.length_b   1.000
_cell.length_c   1.000
_cell.angle_alpha   90.00
_cell.angle_beta   90.00
_cell.angle_gamma   90.00
#
_symmetry.space_group_name_H-M   'P 1'
#
loop_
_entity.id
_entity.type
_entity.pdbx_description
1 polymer ?
#
loop_
_entity_poly.entity_id
_entity_poly.type
_entity_poly.pdbx_seq_one_letter_code
_entity_poly.pdbx_strand_id
1 'polypeptide(L)'
;MKKVSLVALLFLFIVSMMVGCSEAKSQQAIIGKWAITDFNEKETDADLGMLGNLQNSIFRMAFAPGTVIEFINEERMSIGVNSIDYKWVSDSKLEMGPSTDEAILFDVTLDDTNLILENQFFTIDLNRTE
;
A
#
# COMPACT_ATOMS: atom_id res chain seq x y z
N MET A 1 60.89 7.90 1.44
CA MET A 1 59.91 6.84 1.10
C MET A 1 58.64 6.88 1.97
N LYS A 2 58.14 8.06 2.41
CA LYS A 2 56.90 8.15 3.24
C LYS A 2 55.72 8.87 2.55
N LYS A 3 56.00 9.61 1.46
CA LYS A 3 54.98 10.41 0.75
C LYS A 3 54.08 9.59 -0.19
N VAL A 4 54.57 8.46 -0.71
CA VAL A 4 53.81 7.58 -1.62
C VAL A 4 52.70 6.82 -0.88
N SER A 5 52.90 6.52 0.41
CA SER A 5 51.92 5.80 1.23
C SER A 5 50.70 6.64 1.60
N LEU A 6 50.84 7.97 1.70
CA LEU A 6 49.72 8.87 2.01
C LEU A 6 48.79 9.04 0.80
N VAL A 7 49.37 9.11 -0.40
CA VAL A 7 48.61 9.28 -1.67
C VAL A 7 47.82 8.01 -2.00
N ALA A 8 48.41 6.82 -1.80
CA ALA A 8 47.72 5.55 -1.98
C ALA A 8 46.54 5.37 -1.01
N LEU A 9 46.71 5.81 0.25
CA LEU A 9 45.65 5.79 1.26
C LEU A 9 44.50 6.74 0.90
N LEU A 10 44.83 7.92 0.36
CA LEU A 10 43.82 8.90 -0.09
C LEU A 10 43.02 8.39 -1.29
N PHE A 11 43.67 7.69 -2.22
CA PHE A 11 43.02 7.11 -3.40
C PHE A 11 42.04 5.98 -3.02
N LEU A 12 42.40 5.13 -2.06
CA LEU A 12 41.51 4.08 -1.54
C LEU A 12 40.26 4.66 -0.85
N PHE A 13 40.38 5.83 -0.22
CA PHE A 13 39.26 6.51 0.45
C PHE A 13 38.29 7.19 -0.54
N ILE A 14 38.77 7.60 -1.72
CA ILE A 14 37.93 8.22 -2.76
C ILE A 14 37.18 7.14 -3.55
N VAL A 15 37.81 5.99 -3.80
CA VAL A 15 37.17 4.87 -4.52
C VAL A 15 36.06 4.23 -3.68
N SER A 16 36.20 4.17 -2.35
CA SER A 16 35.12 3.67 -1.47
C SER A 16 33.90 4.59 -1.42
N MET A 17 34.03 5.88 -1.76
CA MET A 17 32.88 6.79 -1.90
C MET A 17 32.17 6.66 -3.25
N MET A 18 32.79 6.05 -4.26
CA MET A 18 32.17 5.80 -5.57
C MET A 18 31.50 4.41 -5.68
N VAL A 19 31.71 3.52 -4.71
CA VAL A 19 30.85 2.35 -4.49
C VAL A 19 29.73 2.71 -3.50
N GLY A 20 29.20 3.93 -3.62
CA GLY A 20 27.85 4.20 -3.19
C GLY A 20 26.95 3.46 -4.17
N CYS A 21 26.38 2.34 -3.74
CA CYS A 21 25.28 1.69 -4.44
C CYS A 21 24.37 2.78 -4.98
N SER A 22 24.24 2.82 -6.30
CA SER A 22 23.04 3.34 -6.93
C SER A 22 21.89 2.55 -6.33
N GLU A 23 21.36 3.00 -5.19
CA GLU A 23 19.95 2.89 -4.94
C GLU A 23 19.33 3.63 -6.11
N ALA A 24 19.08 2.86 -7.17
CA ALA A 24 18.06 3.19 -8.11
C ALA A 24 16.89 3.59 -7.21
N LYS A 25 16.54 4.88 -7.22
CA LYS A 25 15.23 5.32 -6.78
C LYS A 25 14.30 4.29 -7.38
N SER A 26 13.78 3.39 -6.54
CA SER A 26 12.68 2.51 -6.92
C SER A 26 11.65 3.51 -7.42
N GLN A 27 11.57 3.68 -8.74
CA GLN A 27 10.60 4.57 -9.33
C GLN A 27 9.29 4.02 -8.79
N GLN A 28 8.56 4.84 -8.04
CA GLN A 28 7.23 4.51 -7.55
C GLN A 28 6.35 4.26 -8.77
N ALA A 29 6.41 3.05 -9.29
CA ALA A 29 5.69 2.59 -10.45
C ALA A 29 4.29 2.28 -9.95
N ILE A 30 3.33 3.06 -10.44
CA ILE A 30 1.94 2.75 -10.23
C ILE A 30 1.63 1.54 -11.10
N ILE A 31 1.37 0.40 -10.47
CA ILE A 31 1.11 -0.88 -11.14
C ILE A 31 -0.39 -1.07 -11.46
N GLY A 32 -1.26 -0.30 -10.82
CA GLY A 32 -2.69 -0.31 -11.12
C GLY A 32 -3.43 0.83 -10.43
N LYS A 33 -4.51 1.29 -11.07
CA LYS A 33 -5.43 2.29 -10.53
C LYS A 33 -6.85 1.77 -10.59
N TRP A 34 -7.57 1.96 -9.49
CA TRP A 34 -8.93 1.47 -9.31
C TRP A 34 -9.77 2.55 -8.65
N ALA A 35 -10.87 2.95 -9.27
CA ALA A 35 -11.83 3.87 -8.68
C ALA A 35 -12.88 3.10 -7.91
N ILE A 36 -13.16 3.52 -6.69
CA ILE A 36 -14.23 2.96 -5.87
C ILE A 36 -15.55 3.35 -6.49
N THR A 37 -16.37 2.35 -6.80
CA THR A 37 -17.72 2.53 -7.34
C THR A 37 -18.76 2.43 -6.24
N ASP A 38 -18.53 1.58 -5.24
CA ASP A 38 -19.44 1.42 -4.10
C ASP A 38 -18.71 1.00 -2.81
N PHE A 39 -19.33 1.34 -1.67
CA PHE A 39 -18.89 0.95 -0.33
C PHE A 39 -20.11 0.53 0.49
N ASN A 40 -20.16 -0.76 0.81
CA ASN A 40 -21.29 -1.37 1.50
C ASN A 40 -20.86 -1.89 2.87
N GLU A 41 -21.51 -1.42 3.92
CA GLU A 41 -21.33 -1.97 5.26
C GLU A 41 -22.23 -3.19 5.44
N LYS A 42 -21.65 -4.27 5.98
CA LYS A 42 -22.42 -5.44 6.35
C LYS A 42 -23.13 -5.18 7.67
N GLU A 43 -24.41 -5.54 7.75
CA GLU A 43 -25.12 -5.52 9.02
C GLU A 43 -24.42 -6.47 9.98
N THR A 44 -23.94 -5.94 11.11
CA THR A 44 -23.40 -6.75 12.19
C THR A 44 -24.36 -6.66 13.37
N ASP A 45 -24.72 -7.79 13.95
CA ASP A 45 -25.59 -7.85 15.14
C ASP A 45 -24.93 -7.25 16.41
N ALA A 46 -23.70 -6.76 16.29
CA ALA A 46 -22.92 -6.21 17.39
C ALA A 46 -23.14 -4.70 17.52
N ASP A 47 -23.55 -4.25 18.71
CA ASP A 47 -23.47 -2.83 19.08
C ASP A 47 -21.99 -2.43 19.16
N LEU A 48 -21.50 -1.82 18.07
CA LEU A 48 -20.10 -1.39 17.92
C LEU A 48 -19.72 -0.21 18.83
N GLY A 49 -20.69 0.36 19.57
CA GLY A 49 -20.49 1.50 20.46
C GLY A 49 -19.95 2.74 19.72
N MET A 50 -19.56 3.76 20.49
CA MET A 50 -19.07 5.03 19.92
C MET A 50 -17.76 4.85 19.12
N LEU A 51 -16.87 3.94 19.54
CA LEU A 51 -15.58 3.73 18.88
C LEU A 51 -15.71 3.02 17.54
N GLY A 52 -16.53 1.97 17.43
CA GLY A 52 -16.73 1.32 16.14
C GLY A 52 -17.53 2.18 15.16
N ASN A 53 -18.45 3.02 15.64
CA ASN A 53 -19.10 4.03 14.80
C ASN A 53 -18.10 5.07 14.22
N LEU A 54 -17.10 5.47 15.01
CA LEU A 54 -16.03 6.33 14.53
C LEU A 54 -15.16 5.63 13.49
N GLN A 55 -14.79 4.37 13.74
CA GLN A 55 -14.02 3.56 12.82
C GLN A 55 -14.75 3.38 11.47
N ASN A 56 -16.05 3.06 11.50
CA ASN A 56 -16.88 2.95 10.29
C ASN A 56 -16.94 4.26 9.51
N SER A 57 -17.05 5.40 10.22
CA SER A 57 -17.03 6.71 9.59
C SER A 57 -15.69 7.01 8.90
N ILE A 58 -14.57 6.59 9.50
CA ILE A 58 -13.24 6.72 8.89
C ILE A 58 -13.15 5.88 7.62
N PHE A 59 -13.65 4.64 7.64
CA PHE A 59 -13.69 3.79 6.44
C PHE A 59 -14.58 4.37 5.34
N ARG A 60 -15.77 4.87 5.67
CA ARG A 60 -16.64 5.56 4.69
C ARG A 60 -15.95 6.73 4.02
N MET A 61 -15.15 7.50 4.77
CA MET A 61 -14.41 8.62 4.20
C MET A 61 -13.24 8.16 3.33
N ALA A 62 -12.49 7.16 3.78
CA ALA A 62 -11.35 6.62 3.03
C ALA A 62 -11.81 5.94 1.72
N PHE A 63 -12.95 5.26 1.76
CA PHE A 63 -13.48 4.45 0.67
C PHE A 63 -14.73 5.07 0.03
N ALA A 64 -14.84 6.40 0.02
CA ALA A 64 -15.97 7.07 -0.61
C ALA A 64 -15.98 6.81 -2.14
N PRO A 65 -17.15 6.58 -2.77
CA PRO A 65 -17.25 6.42 -4.22
C PRO A 65 -16.60 7.59 -4.98
N GLY A 66 -15.86 7.26 -6.03
CA GLY A 66 -15.01 8.19 -6.80
C GLY A 66 -13.60 8.35 -6.27
N THR A 67 -13.26 7.82 -5.09
CA THR A 67 -11.88 7.77 -4.59
C THR A 67 -11.07 6.78 -5.42
N VAL A 68 -9.84 7.15 -5.80
CA VAL A 68 -8.93 6.28 -6.54
C VAL A 68 -7.94 5.62 -5.58
N ILE A 69 -7.81 4.30 -5.72
CA ILE A 69 -6.76 3.49 -5.13
C ILE A 69 -5.66 3.27 -6.17
N GLU A 70 -4.44 3.68 -5.85
CA GLU A 70 -3.25 3.45 -6.67
C GLU A 70 -2.35 2.43 -5.99
N PHE A 71 -2.08 1.31 -6.66
CA PHE A 71 -1.15 0.30 -6.19
C PHE A 71 0.26 0.68 -6.67
N ILE A 72 1.22 0.77 -5.75
CA ILE A 72 2.57 1.30 -5.98
C ILE A 72 3.60 0.26 -5.51
N ASN A 73 4.46 -0.20 -6.42
CA ASN A 73 5.61 -1.06 -6.13
C ASN A 73 5.34 -2.30 -5.26
N GLU A 74 4.18 -2.96 -5.40
CA GLU A 74 3.81 -4.19 -4.66
C GLU A 74 3.77 -4.09 -3.11
N GLU A 75 4.15 -2.95 -2.54
CA GLU A 75 4.29 -2.76 -1.08
C GLU A 75 3.40 -1.65 -0.54
N ARG A 76 3.08 -0.63 -1.35
CA ARG A 76 2.33 0.55 -0.91
C ARG A 76 1.14 0.83 -1.80
N MET A 77 0.01 1.20 -1.22
CA MET A 77 -1.08 1.77 -1.98
C MET A 77 -1.40 3.18 -1.49
N SER A 78 -1.94 3.99 -2.39
CA SER A 78 -2.50 5.30 -2.08
C SER A 78 -4.02 5.20 -2.16
N ILE A 79 -4.72 5.68 -1.15
CA ILE A 79 -6.19 5.78 -1.10
C ILE A 79 -6.52 7.25 -0.87
N GLY A 80 -6.91 7.95 -1.93
CA GLY A 80 -7.08 9.40 -1.90
C GLY A 80 -5.76 10.12 -1.55
N VAL A 81 -5.67 10.68 -0.35
CA VAL A 81 -4.47 11.40 0.14
C VAL A 81 -3.62 10.58 1.12
N ASN A 82 -4.04 9.36 1.47
CA ASN A 82 -3.36 8.52 2.44
C ASN A 82 -2.55 7.43 1.73
N SER A 83 -1.33 7.17 2.20
CA SER A 83 -0.54 6.01 1.78
C SER A 83 -0.54 4.97 2.88
N ILE A 84 -0.87 3.72 2.52
CA ILE A 84 -0.91 2.57 3.41
C ILE A 84 -0.12 1.42 2.79
N ASP A 85 0.51 0.63 3.63
CA ASP A 85 1.20 -0.57 3.18
C ASP A 85 0.17 -1.65 2.84
N TYR A 86 0.51 -2.51 1.88
CA TYR A 86 -0.32 -3.66 1.54
C TYR A 86 0.54 -4.85 1.11
N LYS A 87 -0.08 -6.02 1.13
CA LYS A 87 0.56 -7.25 0.67
C LYS A 87 -0.47 -8.22 0.11
N TRP A 88 -0.18 -8.78 -1.05
CA TRP A 88 -0.91 -9.96 -1.54
C TRP A 88 -0.47 -11.19 -0.73
N VAL A 89 -1.40 -11.79 -0.01
CA VAL A 89 -1.16 -13.00 0.79
C VAL A 89 -1.37 -14.25 -0.08
N SER A 90 -2.31 -14.17 -1.02
CA SER A 90 -2.56 -15.14 -2.09
C SER A 90 -3.32 -14.46 -3.24
N ASP A 91 -3.54 -15.17 -4.34
CA ASP A 91 -4.27 -14.64 -5.52
C ASP A 91 -5.67 -14.10 -5.18
N SER A 92 -6.28 -14.59 -4.10
CA SER A 92 -7.60 -14.19 -3.61
C SER A 92 -7.59 -13.47 -2.25
N LYS A 93 -6.43 -13.04 -1.73
CA LYS A 93 -6.36 -12.37 -0.42
C LYS A 93 -5.36 -11.21 -0.40
N LEU A 94 -5.83 -10.08 0.11
CA LEU A 94 -5.08 -8.84 0.24
C LEU A 94 -5.04 -8.40 1.70
N GLU A 95 -3.85 -8.16 2.22
CA GLU A 95 -3.64 -7.56 3.53
C GLU A 95 -3.36 -6.07 3.35
N MET A 96 -4.02 -5.21 4.13
CA MET A 96 -3.87 -3.76 4.10
C MET A 96 -3.56 -3.23 5.50
N GLY A 97 -2.50 -2.42 5.63
CA GLY A 97 -2.03 -1.90 6.90
C GLY A 97 -0.65 -2.41 7.29
N PRO A 98 -0.18 -2.09 8.51
CA PRO A 98 1.11 -2.58 9.00
C PRO A 98 1.08 -4.12 9.08
N SER A 99 2.21 -4.79 8.81
CA SER A 99 2.36 -6.24 8.95
C SER A 99 2.37 -6.69 10.43
N THR A 100 1.31 -6.36 11.16
CA THR A 100 1.05 -6.66 12.57
C THR A 100 -0.41 -7.12 12.71
N ASP A 101 -0.85 -7.42 13.94
CA ASP A 101 -2.24 -7.83 14.24
C ASP A 101 -3.30 -6.74 13.95
N GLU A 102 -2.88 -5.56 13.51
CA GLU A 102 -3.75 -4.43 13.14
C GLU A 102 -4.07 -4.40 11.64
N ALA A 103 -3.48 -5.29 10.84
CA ALA A 103 -3.74 -5.39 9.42
C ALA A 103 -5.17 -5.86 9.14
N ILE A 104 -5.77 -5.30 8.09
CA ILE A 104 -7.10 -5.68 7.62
C ILE A 104 -6.92 -6.66 6.47
N LEU A 105 -7.51 -7.84 6.62
CA LEU A 105 -7.51 -8.87 5.58
C LEU A 105 -8.79 -8.76 4.75
N PHE A 106 -8.61 -8.78 3.43
CA PHE A 106 -9.67 -8.81 2.44
C PHE A 106 -9.62 -10.10 1.64
N ASP A 107 -10.78 -10.71 1.43
CA ASP A 107 -11.00 -11.61 0.33
C ASP A 107 -11.17 -10.80 -0.96
N VAL A 108 -10.50 -11.25 -2.01
CA VAL A 108 -10.42 -10.55 -3.29
C VAL A 108 -11.12 -11.34 -4.37
N THR A 109 -12.02 -10.66 -5.08
CA THR A 109 -12.54 -11.13 -6.38
C THR A 109 -12.08 -10.15 -7.45
N LEU A 110 -11.33 -10.62 -8.43
CA LEU A 110 -10.79 -9.80 -9.51
C LEU A 110 -11.25 -10.38 -10.86
N ASP A 111 -11.86 -9.53 -11.68
CA ASP A 111 -12.11 -9.78 -13.10
C ASP A 111 -11.37 -8.72 -13.96
N ASP A 112 -11.58 -8.74 -15.28
CA ASP A 112 -10.86 -7.88 -16.23
C ASP A 112 -10.97 -6.37 -15.91
N THR A 113 -12.09 -5.94 -15.32
CA THR A 113 -12.38 -4.52 -15.06
C THR A 113 -12.81 -4.22 -13.63
N ASN A 114 -13.14 -5.23 -12.83
CA ASN A 114 -13.71 -5.06 -11.50
C ASN A 114 -12.84 -5.76 -10.45
N LEU A 115 -12.65 -5.08 -9.32
CA LEU A 115 -11.98 -5.58 -8.13
C LEU A 115 -12.95 -5.41 -6.97
N ILE A 116 -13.25 -6.50 -6.28
CA ILE A 116 -14.09 -6.51 -5.08
C ILE A 116 -13.20 -6.88 -3.90
N LEU A 117 -13.17 -6.01 -2.90
CA LEU A 117 -12.50 -6.25 -1.62
C LEU A 117 -13.55 -6.48 -0.55
N GLU A 118 -13.56 -7.66 0.05
CA GLU A 118 -14.56 -8.04 1.03
C GLU A 118 -13.92 -8.48 2.35
N ASN A 119 -14.48 -8.04 3.47
CA ASN A 119 -14.18 -8.60 4.78
C ASN A 119 -15.47 -8.82 5.61
N GLN A 120 -15.33 -9.07 6.91
CA GLN A 120 -16.46 -9.31 7.81
C GLN A 120 -17.33 -8.08 8.08
N PHE A 121 -16.85 -6.87 7.79
CA PHE A 121 -17.50 -5.59 8.12
C PHE A 121 -17.99 -4.84 6.88
N PHE A 122 -17.31 -4.96 5.75
CA PHE A 122 -17.65 -4.19 4.55
C PHE A 122 -17.21 -4.89 3.26
N THR A 123 -17.85 -4.46 2.17
CA THR A 123 -17.54 -4.80 0.79
C THR A 123 -17.25 -3.51 0.03
N ILE A 124 -16.16 -3.48 -0.72
CA ILE A 124 -15.71 -2.35 -1.53
C ILE A 124 -15.67 -2.81 -2.97
N ASP A 125 -16.47 -2.16 -3.82
CA ASP A 125 -16.49 -2.41 -5.25
C ASP A 125 -15.62 -1.35 -5.94
N LEU A 126 -14.72 -1.81 -6.81
CA LEU A 126 -13.83 -0.94 -7.55
C LEU A 126 -13.79 -1.31 -9.03
N ASN A 127 -13.66 -0.30 -9.88
CA ASN A 127 -13.46 -0.47 -11.31
C ASN A 127 -12.08 0.04 -11.71
N ARG A 128 -11.45 -0.67 -12.65
CA ARG A 128 -10.17 -0.28 -13.19
C ARG A 128 -10.27 1.07 -13.90
N THR A 129 -9.30 1.94 -13.66
CA THR A 129 -9.16 3.23 -14.35
C THR A 129 -7.87 3.27 -15.17
N GLU A 130 -7.92 3.95 -16.30
CA GLU A 130 -6.76 4.17 -17.20
C GLU A 130 -5.68 5.07 -16.57
#